data_AF-A0A847JLK0-F1
#
_entry.id   AF-A0A847JLK0-F1
#
_cell.length_a   1.000
_cell.length_b   1.000
_cell.length_c   1.000
_cell.angle_alpha   90.00
_cell.angle_beta   90.00
_cell.angle_gamma   90.00
#
_symmetry.space_group_name_H-M   'P 1'
#
loop_
_entity.id
_entity.type
_entity.pdbx_description
1 polymer ?
#
loop_
_entity_poly.entity_id
_entity_poly.type
_entity_poly.pdbx_seq_one_letter_code
_entity_poly.pdbx_strand_id
1 'polypeptide(L)'
;MKATKETLDHIRKKKAYFVNKPNPLMMRHALRTLGTTYEETIIVGDRMDTDIIAGIESQIETILVLTGVSDEKDMPKFAYAPTFVLESVSEIPQ
;
A
#
# COMPACT_ATOMS: atom_id res chain seq x y z
N MET A 1 -9.13 7.93 -7.45
CA MET A 1 -8.28 8.89 -6.70
C MET A 1 -7.41 9.78 -7.59
N LYS A 2 -6.72 9.26 -8.61
CA LYS A 2 -5.84 10.07 -9.50
C LYS A 2 -6.58 11.20 -10.21
N ALA A 3 -7.76 10.91 -10.78
CA ALA A 3 -8.62 11.91 -11.42
C ALA A 3 -9.02 13.06 -10.48
N THR A 4 -9.31 12.75 -9.21
CA THR A 4 -9.72 13.75 -8.21
C THR A 4 -8.59 14.70 -7.83
N LYS A 5 -7.34 14.21 -7.81
CA LYS A 5 -6.14 15.01 -7.56
C LYS A 5 -5.87 16.00 -8.68
N GLU A 6 -5.94 15.56 -9.92
CA GLU A 6 -5.66 16.39 -11.10
C GLU A 6 -6.66 17.56 -11.19
N THR A 7 -7.95 17.31 -10.91
CA THR A 7 -8.96 18.37 -10.87
C THR A 7 -8.71 19.38 -9.75
N LEU A 8 -8.37 18.94 -8.53
CA LEU A 8 -8.11 19.83 -7.39
C LEU A 8 -6.84 20.67 -7.59
N ASP A 9 -5.78 20.08 -8.11
CA ASP A 9 -4.51 20.78 -8.41
C ASP A 9 -4.72 21.86 -9.48
N HIS A 10 -5.54 21.56 -10.49
CA HIS A 10 -5.86 22.48 -11.58
C HIS A 10 -6.67 23.70 -11.11
N ILE A 11 -7.63 23.49 -10.20
CA ILE A 11 -8.47 24.56 -9.65
C ILE A 11 -7.69 25.44 -8.67
N ARG A 12 -6.85 24.85 -7.80
CA ARG A 12 -6.27 25.55 -6.66
C ARG A 12 -4.89 26.18 -6.92
N LYS A 13 -4.29 25.93 -8.09
CA LYS A 13 -2.91 26.33 -8.48
C LYS A 13 -1.82 25.95 -7.44
N LYS A 14 -2.13 25.00 -6.54
CA LYS A 14 -1.25 24.46 -5.51
C LYS A 14 -1.47 22.95 -5.49
N LYS A 15 -0.37 22.18 -5.44
CA LYS A 15 -0.43 20.72 -5.32
C LYS A 15 -1.10 20.33 -4.00
N ALA A 16 -2.18 19.57 -4.10
CA ALA A 16 -2.84 18.93 -2.98
C ALA A 16 -1.92 17.87 -2.35
N TYR A 17 -1.75 17.96 -1.04
CA TYR A 17 -1.01 16.98 -0.26
C TYR A 17 -1.98 15.90 0.23
N PHE A 18 -1.90 14.70 -0.36
CA PHE A 18 -2.74 13.57 0.02
C PHE A 18 -2.04 12.73 1.08
N VAL A 19 -2.70 12.52 2.21
CA VAL A 19 -2.19 11.72 3.36
C VAL A 19 -2.65 10.25 3.25
N ASN A 20 -2.91 9.76 2.05
CA ASN A 20 -3.30 8.37 1.80
C ASN A 20 -2.10 7.56 1.29
N LYS A 21 -2.19 6.22 1.30
CA LYS A 21 -1.20 5.33 0.67
C LYS A 21 -0.82 5.82 -0.74
N PRO A 22 0.48 5.85 -1.09
CA PRO A 22 1.64 5.35 -0.32
C PRO A 22 2.28 6.36 0.65
N ASN A 23 1.60 7.44 1.03
CA ASN A 23 2.20 8.50 1.84
C ASN A 23 2.78 7.97 3.19
N PRO A 24 4.08 8.17 3.46
CA PRO A 24 4.73 7.72 4.70
C PRO A 24 4.12 8.28 5.99
N LEU A 25 3.48 9.46 5.95
CA LEU A 25 2.75 9.99 7.11
C LEU A 25 1.57 9.11 7.51
N MET A 26 0.87 8.52 6.53
CA MET A 26 -0.22 7.59 6.80
C MET A 26 0.30 6.35 7.51
N MET A 27 1.39 5.76 7.00
CA MET A 27 1.98 4.53 7.54
C MET A 27 2.56 4.75 8.94
N ARG A 28 3.26 5.87 9.15
CA ARG A 28 3.74 6.27 10.49
C ARG A 28 2.60 6.53 11.48
N HIS A 29 1.46 7.03 11.02
CA HIS A 29 0.28 7.16 11.88
C HIS A 29 -0.27 5.79 12.26
N ALA A 30 -0.39 4.86 11.31
CA ALA A 30 -0.83 3.50 11.57
C ALA A 30 0.05 2.79 12.61
N LEU A 31 1.38 2.82 12.45
CA LEU A 31 2.32 2.23 13.42
C LEU A 31 2.16 2.81 14.83
N ARG A 32 2.03 4.14 14.97
CA ARG A 32 1.80 4.78 16.27
C ARG A 32 0.46 4.41 16.90
N THR A 33 -0.57 4.25 16.08
CA THR A 33 -1.89 3.83 16.57
C THR A 33 -1.87 2.37 17.02
N LEU A 34 -1.13 1.51 16.34
CA LEU A 34 -0.94 0.10 16.71
C LEU A 34 0.04 -0.08 17.88
N GLY A 35 0.93 0.89 18.11
CA GLY A 35 1.98 0.80 19.13
C GLY A 35 3.10 -0.16 18.77
N THR A 36 3.26 -0.49 17.49
CA THR A 36 4.21 -1.47 16.95
C THR A 36 5.34 -0.82 16.17
N THR A 37 6.45 -1.53 16.00
CA THR A 37 7.50 -1.13 15.05
C THR A 37 7.21 -1.68 13.65
N TYR A 38 8.02 -1.26 12.66
CA TYR A 38 7.85 -1.75 11.29
C TYR A 38 8.23 -3.24 11.16
N GLU A 39 9.14 -3.73 12.01
CA GLU A 39 9.53 -5.15 12.07
C GLU A 39 8.44 -6.05 12.66
N GLU A 40 7.56 -5.49 13.48
CA GLU A 40 6.45 -6.21 14.13
C GLU A 40 5.13 -6.06 13.36
N THR A 41 5.17 -5.40 12.20
CA THR A 41 3.99 -5.05 11.42
C THR A 41 4.11 -5.59 10.01
N ILE A 42 2.99 -6.03 9.44
CA ILE A 42 2.90 -6.42 8.04
C ILE A 42 1.70 -5.73 7.38
N ILE A 43 1.86 -5.28 6.15
CA ILE A 43 0.76 -4.73 5.35
C ILE A 43 0.16 -5.87 4.53
N VAL A 44 -1.14 -6.07 4.67
CA VAL A 44 -1.92 -6.98 3.81
C VAL A 44 -2.76 -6.14 2.86
N GLY A 45 -2.67 -6.41 1.57
CA GLY A 45 -3.41 -5.66 0.54
C GLY A 45 -3.56 -6.43 -0.76
N ASP A 46 -4.39 -5.91 -1.66
CA ASP A 46 -4.74 -6.54 -2.92
C ASP A 46 -4.22 -5.77 -4.15
N ARG A 47 -3.50 -4.66 -3.93
CA ARG A 47 -3.02 -3.78 -5.00
C ARG A 47 -1.52 -3.54 -4.95
N MET A 48 -0.84 -3.88 -6.04
CA MET A 48 0.57 -3.55 -6.25
C MET A 48 0.83 -2.03 -6.20
N ASP A 49 -0.01 -1.24 -6.88
CA ASP A 49 0.20 0.20 -7.11
C ASP A 49 -0.11 1.10 -5.90
N THR A 50 -0.59 0.53 -4.79
CA THR A 50 -0.93 1.29 -3.58
C THR A 50 -0.51 0.59 -2.30
N ASP A 51 -0.91 -0.66 -2.06
CA ASP A 51 -0.64 -1.33 -0.79
C ASP A 51 0.81 -1.79 -0.70
N ILE A 52 1.27 -2.50 -1.74
CA ILE A 52 2.61 -3.09 -1.77
C ILE A 52 3.66 -1.99 -1.80
N ILE A 53 3.50 -1.01 -2.69
CA ILE A 53 4.41 0.14 -2.72
C ILE A 53 4.40 0.94 -1.42
N ALA A 54 3.26 1.07 -0.72
CA ALA A 54 3.22 1.75 0.58
C ALA A 54 4.04 1.02 1.65
N GLY A 55 3.97 -0.31 1.68
CA GLY A 55 4.76 -1.13 2.60
C GLY A 55 6.26 -0.99 2.32
N ILE A 56 6.65 -1.14 1.05
CA ILE A 56 8.04 -1.00 0.61
C ILE A 56 8.60 0.39 0.95
N GLU A 57 7.90 1.47 0.60
CA GLU A 57 8.33 2.84 0.92
C GLU A 57 8.42 3.10 2.43
N SER A 58 7.70 2.32 3.23
CA SER A 58 7.69 2.42 4.69
C SER A 58 8.57 1.39 5.39
N GLN A 59 9.28 0.54 4.63
CA GLN A 59 10.10 -0.58 5.13
C GLN A 59 9.29 -1.57 5.99
N ILE A 60 8.00 -1.73 5.69
CA ILE A 60 7.10 -2.71 6.32
C ILE A 60 6.95 -3.87 5.34
N GLU A 61 7.02 -5.11 5.82
CA GLU A 61 6.77 -6.28 4.99
C GLU A 61 5.34 -6.27 4.41
N THR A 62 5.14 -6.97 3.30
CA THR A 62 3.88 -6.95 2.57
C THR A 62 3.39 -8.34 2.18
N ILE A 63 2.08 -8.55 2.31
CA ILE A 63 1.35 -9.68 1.75
C ILE A 63 0.43 -9.14 0.66
N LEU A 64 0.62 -9.62 -0.57
CA LEU A 64 -0.37 -9.46 -1.63
C LEU A 64 -1.38 -10.62 -1.54
N VAL A 65 -2.67 -10.31 -1.43
CA VAL A 65 -3.74 -11.30 -1.56
C VAL A 65 -4.39 -11.22 -2.93
N LEU A 66 -4.62 -12.37 -3.56
CA LEU A 66 -5.11 -12.46 -4.95
C LEU A 66 -6.64 -12.43 -5.08
N THR A 67 -7.38 -12.24 -3.98
CA THR A 67 -8.85 -12.09 -3.99
C THR A 67 -9.36 -10.77 -4.56
N GLY A 68 -8.49 -9.79 -4.80
CA GLY A 68 -8.88 -8.41 -5.11
C GLY A 68 -8.48 -7.93 -6.51
N VAL A 69 -7.80 -6.79 -6.58
CA VAL A 69 -7.58 -6.05 -7.84
C VAL A 69 -6.37 -6.53 -8.63
N SER A 70 -5.20 -6.69 -7.99
CA SER A 70 -4.00 -7.18 -8.66
C SER A 70 -3.99 -8.70 -8.69
N ASP A 71 -3.54 -9.27 -9.80
CA ASP A 71 -3.32 -10.71 -9.95
C ASP A 71 -1.86 -11.03 -10.28
N GLU A 72 -1.49 -12.31 -10.36
CA GLU A 72 -0.09 -12.71 -10.52
C GLU A 72 0.58 -12.17 -11.79
N LYS A 73 -0.17 -12.04 -12.89
CA LYS A 73 0.34 -11.51 -14.16
C LYS A 73 0.57 -9.99 -14.11
N ASP A 74 0.06 -9.29 -13.10
CA ASP A 74 0.35 -7.88 -12.89
C ASP A 74 1.73 -7.66 -12.27
N MET A 75 2.22 -8.59 -11.45
CA MET A 75 3.49 -8.43 -10.72
C MET A 75 4.69 -8.11 -11.64
N PRO A 76 4.88 -8.76 -12.80
CA PRO A 76 5.99 -8.45 -13.72
C PRO A 76 5.97 -7.01 -14.30
N LYS A 77 4.86 -6.27 -14.15
CA LYS A 77 4.75 -4.88 -14.61
C LYS A 77 5.39 -3.88 -13.64
N PHE A 78 5.74 -4.31 -12.43
CA PHE A 78 6.32 -3.49 -11.39
C PHE A 78 7.79 -3.85 -11.17
N ALA A 79 8.60 -2.85 -10.83
CA ALA A 79 10.04 -3.05 -10.51
C ALA A 79 10.27 -3.53 -9.06
N TYR A 80 9.20 -3.92 -8.38
CA TYR A 80 9.18 -4.35 -6.98
C TYR A 80 8.17 -5.49 -6.81
N ALA A 81 8.34 -6.26 -5.74
CA ALA A 81 7.52 -7.43 -5.44
C ALA A 81 7.04 -7.38 -3.97
N PRO A 82 5.89 -7.99 -3.66
CA PRO A 82 5.47 -8.19 -2.28
C PRO A 82 6.41 -9.18 -1.56
N THR A 83 6.42 -9.16 -0.22
CA THR A 83 7.19 -10.13 0.58
C THR A 83 6.58 -11.53 0.46
N PHE A 84 5.25 -11.60 0.48
CA PHE A 84 4.49 -12.84 0.32
C PHE A 84 3.31 -12.64 -0.64
N VAL A 85 2.89 -13.73 -1.29
CA VAL A 85 1.68 -13.79 -2.10
C VAL A 85 0.82 -14.93 -1.57
N LEU A 86 -0.44 -14.65 -1.28
CA LEU A 86 -1.42 -15.62 -0.80
C LEU A 86 -2.68 -15.55 -1.65
N GLU A 87 -3.40 -16.66 -1.78
CA GLU A 87 -4.68 -16.66 -2.53
C GLU A 87 -5.73 -15.82 -1.78
N SER A 88 -5.68 -15.82 -0.44
CA SER A 88 -6.64 -15.15 0.43
C SER A 88 -6.07 -14.86 1.81
N VAL A 89 -6.66 -13.87 2.51
CA VAL A 89 -6.38 -13.58 3.92
C VAL A 89 -6.59 -14.77 4.85
N SER A 90 -7.40 -15.76 4.45
CA SER A 90 -7.64 -16.99 5.21
C SER A 90 -6.42 -17.90 5.34
N GLU A 91 -5.40 -17.70 4.51
CA GLU A 91 -4.17 -18.49 4.53
C GLU A 91 -3.12 -17.94 5.51
N ILE A 92 -3.39 -16.78 6.13
CA ILE A 92 -2.52 -16.20 7.14
C ILE A 92 -2.55 -17.09 8.39
N PRO A 93 -1.40 -17.64 8.84
CA PRO A 93 -1.33 -18.46 10.04
C PRO A 93 -1.80 -17.69 11.29
N GLN A 94 -2.43 -18.40 12.23
CA GLN A 94 -2.85 -17.85 13.54
C GLN A 94 -1.72 -17.84 14.55
#